data_AF-A0A7S0CXX4-F1
#
_entry.id   AF-A0A7S0CXX4-F1
#
_cell.length_a   1.000
_cell.length_b   1.000
_cell.length_c   1.000
_cell.angle_alpha   90.00
_cell.angle_beta   90.00
_cell.angle_gamma   90.00
#
_symmetry.space_group_name_H-M   'P 1'
#
loop_
_entity.id
_entity.type
_entity.pdbx_description
1 polymer ?
#
loop_
_entity_poly.entity_id
_entity_poly.type
_entity_poly.pdbx_seq_one_letter_code
_entity_poly.pdbx_strand_id
1 'polypeptide(L)'
;MSLHLLDVRFDAQRYGAYVPQDTISIEIPESYRIAFNLNGQTNNTIAGVDPSFLDNSNSTEIRPQLTIMHNTTGFHSVPAYFAEYTKAFLQDSTLNTQAEFQIASHPLPLTARKSLELKAILSLFAALFLLIPFCYVPATFVVFVVKERYVKAKHLQLVSGLNQTVYWLGTYIWDIVNYIVIICGVMLVFRAFNDEDLTGDLESFQAVFVLFLLYGMATIPLAYCLSFLFENHTTAQISIAAMLFVKGFLLVVTSALLDGISGTMELNSQLKFFYRFSPAFCFGEGLINLSVRRLRNVILGENISPWDEEIIGRSIRYLILECLFFLGLLLFIEYRIHKKIISFCKSTLFGKH
;
A
#
# COMPACT_ATOMS: atom_id res chain seq x y z
N MET A 1 40.91 -13.55 -28.40
CA MET A 1 40.21 -14.10 -29.58
C MET A 1 38.75 -13.67 -29.46
N SER A 2 38.30 -12.92 -30.46
CA SER A 2 37.03 -12.20 -30.66
C SER A 2 35.85 -12.45 -29.73
N LEU A 3 35.26 -11.35 -29.27
CA LEU A 3 33.82 -11.25 -29.02
C LEU A 3 33.25 -10.16 -29.95
N HIS A 4 32.70 -10.66 -31.05
CA HIS A 4 31.74 -9.96 -31.93
C HIS A 4 30.44 -9.67 -31.16
N LEU A 5 29.78 -8.56 -31.50
CA LEU A 5 28.33 -8.24 -31.47
C LEU A 5 28.18 -6.75 -31.13
N LEU A 6 27.39 -5.91 -31.81
CA LEU A 6 26.18 -6.15 -32.59
C LEU A 6 26.13 -5.23 -33.82
N ASP A 7 25.98 -5.83 -34.99
CA ASP A 7 25.37 -5.18 -36.16
C ASP A 7 23.85 -5.33 -36.00
N VAL A 8 23.14 -4.22 -35.82
CA VAL A 8 21.67 -4.20 -35.80
C VAL A 8 21.22 -3.52 -37.09
N ARG A 9 21.09 -4.33 -38.16
CA ARG A 9 20.31 -3.95 -39.34
C ARG A 9 18.82 -4.11 -39.03
N PHE A 10 18.08 -3.01 -39.06
CA PHE A 10 16.65 -3.05 -39.31
C PHE A 10 16.39 -2.71 -40.78
N ASP A 11 16.03 -3.73 -41.55
CA ASP A 11 15.42 -3.56 -42.85
C ASP A 11 13.95 -3.15 -42.64
N ALA A 12 13.63 -1.90 -42.96
CA ALA A 12 12.29 -1.35 -42.88
C ALA A 12 11.90 -0.72 -44.22
N GLN A 13 12.03 -1.46 -45.32
CA GLN A 13 11.25 -1.15 -46.51
C GLN A 13 9.88 -1.84 -46.46
N ARG A 14 8.90 -1.15 -45.85
CA ARG A 14 7.52 -0.99 -46.35
C ARG A 14 6.64 -0.38 -45.27
N TYR A 15 5.86 0.61 -45.69
CA TYR A 15 4.86 1.39 -44.96
C TYR A 15 5.40 2.62 -44.22
N GLY A 16 4.96 3.78 -44.73
CA GLY A 16 5.24 5.10 -44.16
C GLY A 16 4.96 5.12 -42.67
N ALA A 17 6.03 5.31 -41.89
CA ALA A 17 5.96 5.41 -40.46
C ALA A 17 5.88 6.88 -40.06
N TYR A 18 4.81 7.19 -39.34
CA TYR A 18 4.50 8.43 -38.67
C TYR A 18 5.70 8.90 -37.82
N VAL A 19 6.15 10.14 -38.04
CA VAL A 19 7.17 10.79 -37.19
C VAL A 19 6.51 11.06 -35.83
N PRO A 20 6.95 10.42 -34.72
CA PRO A 20 6.40 10.73 -33.40
C PRO A 20 6.86 12.13 -32.98
N GLN A 21 5.98 12.87 -32.31
CA GLN A 21 6.19 14.27 -31.88
C GLN A 21 7.35 14.48 -30.89
N ASP A 22 8.01 13.41 -30.41
CA ASP A 22 9.03 13.48 -29.36
C ASP A 22 10.46 13.29 -29.89
N THR A 23 10.75 13.84 -31.08
CA THR A 23 12.11 13.90 -31.60
C THR A 23 12.79 15.16 -31.09
N ILE A 24 13.74 15.04 -30.17
CA ILE A 24 14.55 16.18 -29.72
C ILE A 24 15.69 16.37 -30.71
N SER A 25 15.56 17.36 -31.59
CA SER A 25 16.64 17.88 -32.42
C SER A 25 17.49 18.85 -31.61
N ILE A 26 18.77 18.55 -31.43
CA ILE A 26 19.73 19.44 -30.76
C ILE A 26 20.59 20.08 -31.84
N GLU A 27 20.54 21.41 -31.93
CA GLU A 27 21.33 22.18 -32.90
C GLU A 27 22.71 22.51 -32.32
N ILE A 28 23.78 22.12 -33.03
CA ILE A 28 25.17 22.26 -32.57
C ILE A 28 25.68 23.70 -32.85
N PRO A 29 26.44 24.34 -31.93
CA PRO A 29 26.97 25.70 -32.13
C PRO A 29 28.01 25.81 -33.27
N GLU A 30 28.10 27.01 -33.86
CA GLU A 30 28.77 27.42 -35.12
C GLU A 30 30.27 27.09 -35.31
N SER A 31 30.97 26.47 -34.36
CA SER A 31 32.44 26.47 -34.36
C SER A 31 33.13 25.24 -34.97
N TYR A 32 32.43 24.33 -35.64
CA TYR A 32 33.05 23.13 -36.23
C TYR A 32 32.80 22.99 -37.73
N ARG A 33 33.89 22.96 -38.50
CA ARG A 33 33.91 22.72 -39.95
C ARG A 33 34.44 21.31 -40.21
N ILE A 34 33.61 20.42 -40.74
CA ILE A 34 34.05 19.10 -41.23
C ILE A 34 34.23 19.22 -42.76
N ALA A 35 35.47 19.17 -43.23
CA ALA A 35 35.79 19.15 -44.66
C ALA A 35 36.03 17.70 -45.10
N PHE A 36 35.26 17.21 -46.07
CA PHE A 36 35.50 15.91 -46.70
C PHE A 36 36.48 16.07 -47.88
N ASN A 37 37.68 15.49 -47.75
CA ASN A 37 38.62 15.37 -48.87
C ASN A 37 38.28 14.12 -49.68
N LEU A 38 37.55 14.28 -50.78
CA LEU A 38 37.23 13.20 -51.71
C LEU A 38 38.21 13.20 -52.89
N ASN A 39 39.48 12.91 -52.63
CA ASN A 39 40.44 12.55 -53.66
C ASN A 39 40.90 11.11 -53.45
N GLY A 40 40.16 10.16 -54.04
CA GLY A 40 40.50 8.74 -53.99
C GLY A 40 39.40 7.84 -54.54
N GLN A 41 39.28 7.84 -55.87
CA GLN A 41 38.66 6.83 -56.74
C GLN A 41 37.64 5.84 -56.13
N THR A 42 36.36 6.14 -56.40
CA THR A 42 35.35 5.23 -56.98
C THR A 42 35.48 3.74 -56.66
N ASN A 43 34.61 3.23 -55.79
CA ASN A 43 33.50 2.38 -56.21
C ASN A 43 32.68 1.89 -55.00
N ASN A 44 31.35 1.96 -55.16
CA ASN A 44 30.29 1.27 -54.45
C ASN A 44 29.47 2.10 -53.45
N THR A 45 28.43 2.72 -54.03
CA THR A 45 27.03 2.66 -53.59
C THR A 45 26.74 2.92 -52.12
N ILE A 46 26.57 4.20 -51.78
CA ILE A 46 25.63 4.61 -50.72
C ILE A 46 24.35 5.04 -51.44
N ALA A 47 23.33 4.18 -51.37
CA ALA A 47 22.02 4.46 -51.92
C ALA A 47 21.37 5.59 -51.10
N GLY A 48 21.00 6.69 -51.76
CA GLY A 48 20.06 7.68 -51.20
C GLY A 48 20.46 9.15 -51.31
N VAL A 49 21.66 9.49 -51.79
CA VAL A 49 22.02 10.90 -52.03
C VAL A 49 21.92 11.19 -53.52
N ASP A 50 20.96 12.03 -53.89
CA ASP A 50 20.82 12.56 -55.25
C ASP A 50 22.09 13.37 -55.60
N PRO A 51 22.89 12.96 -56.59
CA PRO A 51 24.16 13.59 -56.91
C PRO A 51 24.02 15.03 -57.44
N SER A 52 22.79 15.50 -57.70
CA SER A 52 22.50 16.88 -58.09
C SER A 52 22.66 17.92 -56.98
N PHE A 53 22.80 17.49 -55.71
CA PHE A 53 23.00 18.40 -54.56
C PHE A 53 24.45 18.85 -54.33
N LEU A 54 25.42 18.31 -55.07
CA LEU A 54 26.85 18.58 -54.85
C LEU A 54 27.47 19.59 -55.83
N ASP A 55 26.70 20.12 -56.79
CA ASP A 55 27.27 20.89 -57.91
C ASP A 55 26.98 22.40 -57.86
N ASN A 56 27.07 23.03 -56.69
CA ASN A 56 27.23 24.48 -56.65
C ASN A 56 28.19 24.92 -55.55
N SER A 57 29.35 25.37 -56.03
CA SER A 57 30.41 26.05 -55.33
C SER A 57 29.92 27.29 -54.59
N ASN A 58 29.78 27.15 -53.28
CA ASN A 58 30.13 28.13 -52.24
C ASN A 58 29.83 27.45 -50.92
N SER A 59 30.81 27.41 -50.02
CA SER A 59 30.76 26.77 -48.70
C SER A 59 29.43 26.97 -47.96
N THR A 60 28.47 26.08 -48.19
CA THR A 60 27.30 25.92 -47.35
C THR A 60 27.73 25.00 -46.22
N GLU A 61 27.72 25.54 -45.00
CA GLU A 61 27.90 24.75 -43.79
C GLU A 61 26.76 23.71 -43.72
N ILE A 62 26.98 22.53 -44.29
CA ILE A 62 26.08 21.39 -44.08
C ILE A 62 26.32 20.96 -42.64
N ARG A 63 25.53 21.50 -41.71
CA ARG A 63 25.44 20.98 -40.34
C ARG A 63 24.87 19.56 -40.46
N PRO A 64 25.64 18.49 -40.17
CA PRO A 64 25.07 17.16 -40.18
C PRO A 64 23.98 17.11 -39.10
N GLN A 65 22.73 16.96 -39.52
CA GLN A 65 21.62 16.75 -38.59
C GLN A 65 21.76 15.34 -38.01
N LEU A 66 22.16 15.26 -36.75
CA LEU A 66 22.21 14.00 -36.01
C LEU A 66 20.82 13.63 -35.52
N THR A 67 20.34 12.45 -35.93
CA THR A 67 19.12 11.85 -35.37
C THR A 67 19.47 10.60 -34.59
N ILE A 68 19.23 10.62 -33.28
CA ILE A 68 19.44 9.46 -32.40
C ILE A 68 18.13 8.69 -32.26
N MET A 69 18.08 7.50 -32.86
CA MET A 69 16.98 6.56 -32.65
C MET A 69 17.20 5.79 -31.35
N HIS A 70 16.25 5.88 -30.43
CA HIS A 70 16.31 5.22 -29.13
C HIS A 70 15.04 4.41 -28.86
N ASN A 71 15.14 3.41 -27.99
CA ASN A 71 13.99 2.61 -27.57
C ASN A 71 13.26 3.25 -26.39
N THR A 72 12.06 3.77 -26.62
CA THR A 72 11.21 4.41 -25.59
C THR A 72 10.77 3.47 -24.47
N THR A 73 10.91 2.15 -24.64
CA THR A 73 10.63 1.16 -23.58
C THR A 73 11.66 1.20 -22.45
N GLY A 74 12.89 1.64 -22.74
CA GLY A 74 13.97 1.70 -21.75
C GLY A 74 14.07 3.07 -21.09
N PHE A 75 13.92 3.16 -19.77
CA PHE A 75 14.06 4.42 -19.02
C PHE A 75 15.42 5.12 -19.18
N HIS A 76 16.49 4.35 -19.40
CA HIS A 76 17.86 4.85 -19.58
C HIS A 76 18.32 4.81 -21.05
N SER A 77 17.41 4.56 -22.00
CA SER A 77 17.77 4.40 -23.42
C SER A 77 18.36 5.68 -24.00
N VAL A 78 17.64 6.80 -23.88
CA VAL A 78 18.07 8.13 -24.37
C VAL A 78 19.47 8.51 -23.88
N PRO A 79 19.75 8.55 -22.55
CA PRO A 79 21.08 8.92 -22.08
C PRO A 79 22.16 7.92 -22.49
N ALA A 80 21.85 6.62 -22.62
CA ALA A 80 22.83 5.63 -23.07
C ALA A 80 23.24 5.84 -24.54
N TYR A 81 22.28 6.05 -25.44
CA TYR A 81 22.59 6.32 -26.85
C TYR A 81 23.32 7.67 -27.03
N PHE A 82 22.97 8.67 -26.22
CA PHE A 82 23.67 9.95 -26.22
C PHE A 82 25.11 9.84 -25.70
N ALA A 83 25.36 8.99 -24.69
CA ALA A 83 26.70 8.72 -24.18
C ALA A 83 27.60 8.08 -25.24
N GLU A 84 27.10 7.05 -25.92
CA GLU A 84 27.85 6.36 -26.99
C GLU A 84 28.14 7.28 -28.17
N TYR A 85 27.16 8.12 -28.57
CA TYR A 85 27.38 9.13 -29.60
C TYR A 85 28.48 10.12 -29.20
N THR A 86 28.38 10.69 -27.99
CA THR A 86 29.35 11.70 -27.52
C THR A 86 30.74 11.11 -27.38
N LYS A 87 30.83 9.85 -26.94
CA LYS A 87 32.09 9.08 -26.91
C LYS A 87 32.69 8.94 -28.30
N ALA A 88 31.91 8.50 -29.29
CA ALA A 88 32.38 8.35 -30.68
C ALA A 88 32.85 9.69 -31.26
N PHE A 89 32.08 10.77 -31.04
CA PHE A 89 32.44 12.12 -31.46
C PHE A 89 33.74 12.61 -30.81
N LEU A 90 33.93 12.32 -29.52
CA LEU A 90 35.11 12.72 -28.77
C LEU A 90 36.36 11.95 -29.22
N GLN A 91 36.22 10.65 -29.51
CA GLN A 91 37.31 9.82 -30.05
C GLN A 91 37.76 10.29 -31.44
N ASP A 92 36.82 10.69 -32.29
CA ASP A 92 37.09 11.24 -33.63
C ASP A 92 37.78 12.60 -33.54
N SER A 93 37.26 13.50 -32.70
CA SER A 93 37.79 14.86 -32.53
C SER A 93 39.18 14.90 -31.88
N THR A 94 39.48 13.95 -30.98
CA THR A 94 40.75 13.92 -30.24
C THR A 94 41.78 12.96 -30.83
N LEU A 95 41.42 12.20 -31.88
CA LEU A 95 42.23 11.13 -32.47
C LEU A 95 42.73 10.10 -31.43
N ASN A 96 42.04 10.00 -30.30
CA ASN A 96 42.40 9.14 -29.17
C ASN A 96 41.34 8.08 -28.96
N THR A 97 41.63 6.85 -29.39
CA THR A 97 40.75 5.69 -29.24
C THR A 97 40.56 5.23 -27.79
N GLN A 98 41.37 5.72 -26.85
CA GLN A 98 41.24 5.42 -25.41
C GLN A 98 40.37 6.44 -24.67
N ALA A 99 39.87 7.47 -25.35
CA ALA A 99 39.04 8.46 -24.70
C ALA A 99 37.65 7.88 -24.37
N GLU A 100 37.22 8.07 -23.13
CA GLU A 100 35.97 7.55 -22.59
C GLU A 100 35.08 8.71 -22.11
N PHE A 101 33.78 8.61 -22.39
CA PHE A 101 32.78 9.56 -21.93
C PHE A 101 31.70 8.79 -21.16
N GLN A 102 31.48 9.15 -19.90
CA GLN A 102 30.50 8.50 -19.03
C GLN A 102 29.41 9.49 -18.64
N ILE A 103 28.16 9.04 -18.70
CA ILE A 103 27.01 9.78 -18.20
C ILE A 103 26.49 9.07 -16.96
N ALA A 104 26.43 9.80 -15.84
CA ALA A 104 25.80 9.32 -14.62
C ALA A 104 24.55 10.14 -14.34
N SER A 105 23.42 9.45 -14.14
CA SER A 105 22.19 10.06 -13.63
C SER A 105 22.08 9.74 -12.15
N HIS A 106 22.15 10.77 -11.31
CA HIS A 106 21.85 10.66 -9.90
C HIS A 106 20.63 11.54 -9.61
N PRO A 107 19.47 10.96 -9.25
CA PRO A 107 18.29 11.76 -8.97
C PRO A 107 18.57 12.68 -7.79
N LEU A 108 18.03 13.90 -7.85
CA LEU A 108 18.07 14.81 -6.71
C LEU A 108 17.34 14.16 -5.52
N PRO A 109 17.80 14.41 -4.27
CA PRO A 109 17.12 13.92 -3.09
C PRO A 109 15.67 14.42 -3.08
N LEU A 110 14.75 13.56 -2.65
CA LEU A 110 13.34 13.91 -2.58
C LEU A 110 13.13 15.04 -1.57
N THR A 111 12.32 16.02 -1.94
CA THR A 111 11.87 17.04 -0.99
C THR A 111 11.11 16.39 0.17
N ALA A 112 11.25 16.96 1.37
CA ALA A 112 10.56 16.57 2.60
C ALA A 112 9.07 16.23 2.38
N ARG A 113 8.35 17.10 1.66
CA ARG A 113 6.94 16.92 1.34
C ARG A 113 6.66 15.67 0.51
N LYS A 114 7.45 15.43 -0.54
CA LYS A 114 7.25 14.30 -1.46
C LYS A 114 7.55 12.96 -0.80
N SER A 115 8.55 12.91 0.08
CA SER A 115 8.85 11.69 0.85
C SER A 115 7.75 11.37 1.87
N LEU A 116 7.20 12.38 2.55
CA LEU A 116 6.05 12.22 3.46
C LEU A 116 4.80 11.71 2.72
N GLU A 117 4.47 12.29 1.57
CA GLU A 117 3.32 11.88 0.75
C GLU A 117 3.48 10.42 0.28
N LEU A 118 4.64 10.04 -0.25
CA LEU A 118 4.92 8.66 -0.65
C LEU A 118 4.86 7.69 0.52
N LYS A 119 5.39 8.09 1.69
CA LYS A 119 5.34 7.28 2.91
C LYS A 119 3.92 7.07 3.39
N ALA A 120 3.08 8.12 3.37
CA ALA A 120 1.68 8.03 3.77
C ALA A 120 0.91 7.06 2.86
N ILE A 121 1.13 7.11 1.54
CA ILE A 121 0.50 6.18 0.58
C ILE A 121 0.97 4.74 0.84
N LEU A 122 2.27 4.51 1.04
CA LEU A 122 2.79 3.18 1.32
C LEU A 122 2.25 2.63 2.64
N SER A 123 2.16 3.48 3.67
CA SER A 123 1.62 3.14 4.98
C SER A 123 0.12 2.82 4.92
N LEU A 124 -0.63 3.52 4.07
CA LEU A 124 -2.03 3.21 3.78
C LEU A 124 -2.17 1.81 3.20
N PHE A 125 -1.41 1.46 2.16
CA PHE A 125 -1.46 0.12 1.58
C PHE A 125 -1.05 -0.96 2.59
N ALA A 126 0.00 -0.72 3.38
CA ALA A 126 0.43 -1.63 4.43
C ALA A 126 -0.68 -1.86 5.47
N ALA A 127 -1.35 -0.79 5.93
CA ALA A 127 -2.47 -0.89 6.86
C ALA A 127 -3.66 -1.66 6.25
N LEU A 128 -3.98 -1.44 4.97
CA LEU A 128 -5.06 -2.16 4.27
C LEU A 128 -4.73 -3.65 4.09
N PHE A 129 -3.48 -4.01 3.80
CA PHE A 129 -3.07 -5.41 3.72
C PHE A 129 -3.08 -6.09 5.09
N LEU A 130 -2.70 -5.40 6.15
CA LEU A 130 -2.83 -5.90 7.52
C LEU A 130 -4.29 -6.05 7.95
N LEU A 131 -5.19 -5.20 7.44
CA LEU A 131 -6.61 -5.25 7.79
C LEU A 131 -7.27 -6.58 7.35
N ILE A 132 -6.86 -7.15 6.22
CA ILE A 132 -7.44 -8.38 5.65
C ILE A 132 -7.40 -9.56 6.65
N PRO A 133 -6.23 -10.03 7.13
CA PRO A 133 -6.17 -11.12 8.09
C PRO A 133 -6.79 -10.73 9.43
N PHE A 134 -6.65 -9.48 9.86
CA PHE A 134 -7.14 -9.02 11.16
C PHE A 134 -8.67 -8.84 11.23
N CYS A 135 -9.36 -8.69 10.09
CA CYS A 135 -10.82 -8.81 10.04
C CYS A 135 -11.28 -10.28 10.04
N TYR A 136 -10.44 -11.20 9.56
CA TYR A 136 -10.76 -12.63 9.53
C TYR A 136 -10.62 -13.30 10.89
N VAL A 137 -9.58 -12.98 11.67
CA VAL A 137 -9.33 -13.57 13.00
C VAL A 137 -10.56 -13.56 13.94
N PRO A 138 -11.22 -12.43 14.23
CA PRO A 138 -12.39 -12.43 15.11
C PRO A 138 -13.57 -13.24 14.55
N ALA A 139 -13.70 -13.35 13.23
CA ALA A 139 -14.73 -14.17 12.60
C ALA A 139 -14.48 -15.67 12.79
N THR A 140 -13.22 -16.10 12.95
CA THR A 140 -12.90 -17.52 13.25
C THR A 140 -13.39 -17.93 14.63
N PHE A 141 -13.27 -17.07 15.64
CA PHE A 141 -13.79 -17.33 16.98
C PHE A 141 -15.32 -17.47 17.00
N VAL A 142 -16.02 -16.70 16.18
CA VAL A 142 -17.48 -16.79 16.04
C VAL A 142 -17.93 -18.17 15.57
N VAL A 143 -17.14 -18.89 14.75
CA VAL A 143 -17.47 -20.25 14.28
C VAL A 143 -17.82 -21.17 15.44
N PHE A 144 -17.01 -21.13 16.52
CA PHE A 144 -17.23 -21.96 17.70
C PHE A 144 -18.52 -21.59 18.42
N VAL A 145 -18.77 -20.30 18.61
CA VAL A 145 -19.99 -19.79 19.27
C VAL A 145 -21.26 -20.18 18.50
N VAL A 146 -21.25 -20.06 17.17
CA VAL A 146 -22.40 -20.51 16.37
C VAL A 146 -22.51 -22.04 16.44
N LYS A 147 -21.39 -22.77 16.44
CA LYS A 147 -21.37 -24.24 16.52
C LYS A 147 -21.99 -24.78 17.79
N GLU A 148 -21.68 -24.17 18.91
CA GLU A 148 -22.29 -24.52 20.19
C GLU A 148 -23.80 -24.27 20.22
N ARG A 149 -24.29 -23.26 19.48
CA ARG A 149 -25.74 -23.02 19.34
C ARG A 149 -26.41 -24.07 18.45
N TYR A 150 -25.79 -24.42 17.32
CA TYR A 150 -26.35 -25.43 16.40
C TYR A 150 -26.42 -26.82 17.01
N VAL A 151 -25.37 -27.24 17.73
CA VAL A 151 -25.37 -28.54 18.44
C VAL A 151 -26.11 -28.49 19.78
N LYS A 152 -26.68 -27.34 20.15
CA LYS A 152 -27.36 -27.09 21.44
C LYS A 152 -26.49 -27.33 22.68
N ALA A 153 -25.16 -27.36 22.53
CA ALA A 153 -24.22 -27.52 23.65
C ALA A 153 -24.34 -26.36 24.64
N LYS A 154 -24.43 -25.12 24.15
CA LYS A 154 -24.68 -23.94 24.99
C LYS A 154 -25.98 -24.09 25.79
N HIS A 155 -27.05 -24.60 25.16
CA HIS A 155 -28.32 -24.81 25.84
C HIS A 155 -28.19 -25.84 26.98
N LEU A 156 -27.47 -26.94 26.75
CA LEU A 156 -27.22 -27.96 27.77
C LEU A 156 -26.42 -27.41 28.96
N GLN A 157 -25.41 -26.57 28.71
CA GLN A 157 -24.63 -25.91 29.77
C GLN A 157 -25.52 -25.00 30.64
N LEU A 158 -26.44 -24.25 30.02
CA LEU A 158 -27.37 -23.38 30.75
C LEU A 158 -28.39 -24.15 31.58
N VAL A 159 -28.95 -25.25 31.04
CA VAL A 159 -29.86 -26.14 31.78
C VAL A 159 -29.17 -26.81 32.97
N SER A 160 -27.85 -27.02 32.87
CA SER A 160 -27.02 -27.55 33.96
C SER A 160 -26.71 -26.52 35.06
N GLY A 161 -27.28 -25.31 34.99
CA GLY A 161 -27.14 -24.27 36.01
C GLY A 161 -26.00 -23.28 35.78
N LEU A 162 -25.34 -23.28 34.61
CA LEU A 162 -24.33 -22.29 34.28
C LEU A 162 -24.95 -20.90 34.11
N ASN A 163 -24.37 -19.89 34.76
CA ASN A 163 -24.79 -18.51 34.55
C ASN A 163 -24.34 -18.02 33.15
N GLN A 164 -25.27 -17.42 32.41
CA GLN A 164 -25.07 -16.88 31.07
C GLN A 164 -23.92 -15.87 30.96
N THR A 165 -23.71 -15.04 31.99
CA THR A 165 -22.61 -14.06 32.01
C THR A 165 -21.25 -14.75 32.14
N VAL A 166 -21.19 -15.81 32.94
CA VAL A 166 -19.98 -16.60 33.15
C VAL A 166 -19.59 -17.35 31.87
N TYR A 167 -20.57 -17.86 31.12
CA TYR A 167 -20.34 -18.42 29.78
C TYR A 167 -19.64 -17.41 28.87
N TRP A 168 -20.22 -16.21 28.68
CA TRP A 168 -19.66 -15.22 27.76
C TRP A 168 -18.31 -14.68 28.19
N LEU A 169 -18.10 -14.45 29.50
CA LEU A 169 -16.79 -14.03 30.01
C LEU A 169 -15.74 -15.13 29.83
N GLY A 170 -16.10 -16.39 30.08
CA GLY A 170 -15.20 -17.54 29.87
C GLY A 170 -14.79 -17.69 28.41
N THR A 171 -15.77 -17.65 27.50
CA THR A 171 -15.50 -17.69 26.04
C THR A 171 -14.63 -16.52 25.60
N TYR A 172 -14.95 -15.31 26.06
CA TYR A 172 -14.18 -14.12 25.70
C TYR A 172 -12.73 -14.18 26.20
N ILE A 173 -12.51 -14.56 27.47
CA ILE A 173 -11.16 -14.70 28.02
C ILE A 173 -10.35 -15.74 27.24
N TRP A 174 -10.98 -16.88 26.91
CA TRP A 174 -10.33 -17.93 26.11
C TRP A 174 -9.91 -17.42 24.73
N ASP A 175 -10.80 -16.71 24.04
CA ASP A 175 -10.50 -16.18 22.71
C ASP A 175 -9.46 -15.08 22.76
N ILE A 176 -9.42 -14.25 23.82
CA ILE A 176 -8.35 -13.26 24.04
C ILE A 176 -7.00 -13.93 24.28
N VAL A 177 -6.93 -15.02 25.04
CA VAL A 177 -5.67 -15.77 25.23
C VAL A 177 -5.15 -16.30 23.89
N ASN A 178 -6.03 -16.89 23.07
CA ASN A 178 -5.66 -17.35 21.72
C ASN A 178 -5.25 -16.18 20.81
N TYR A 179 -5.94 -15.05 20.91
CA TYR A 179 -5.62 -13.86 20.13
C TYR A 179 -4.26 -13.26 20.49
N ILE A 180 -3.87 -13.26 21.78
CA ILE A 180 -2.54 -12.82 22.22
C ILE A 180 -1.44 -13.65 21.55
N VAL A 181 -1.63 -14.96 21.37
CA VAL A 181 -0.65 -15.82 20.66
C VAL A 181 -0.48 -15.34 19.21
N ILE A 182 -1.56 -14.97 18.53
CA ILE A 182 -1.52 -14.43 17.16
C ILE A 182 -0.75 -13.10 17.14
N ILE A 183 -1.03 -12.19 18.08
CA ILE A 183 -0.33 -10.91 18.18
C ILE A 183 1.17 -11.11 18.44
N CYS A 184 1.54 -12.00 19.37
CA CYS A 184 2.94 -12.31 19.64
C CYS A 184 3.66 -12.81 18.38
N GLY A 185 3.00 -13.65 17.57
CA GLY A 185 3.52 -14.09 16.28
C GLY A 185 3.74 -12.94 15.30
N VAL A 186 2.76 -12.03 15.19
CA VAL A 186 2.86 -10.85 14.31
C VAL A 186 3.97 -9.90 14.76
N MET A 187 4.11 -9.66 16.07
CA MET A 187 5.18 -8.84 16.62
C MET A 187 6.56 -9.46 16.38
N LEU A 188 6.69 -10.79 16.46
CA LEU A 188 7.92 -11.50 16.13
C LEU A 188 8.29 -11.31 14.66
N VAL A 189 7.30 -11.42 13.76
CA VAL A 189 7.49 -11.18 12.32
C VAL A 189 7.97 -9.75 12.06
N PHE A 190 7.30 -8.74 12.62
CA PHE A 190 7.75 -7.34 12.46
C PHE A 190 9.18 -7.13 12.96
N ARG A 191 9.55 -7.76 14.08
CA ARG A 191 10.92 -7.71 14.60
C ARG A 191 11.92 -8.43 13.70
N ALA A 192 11.56 -9.58 13.12
CA ALA A 192 12.42 -10.35 12.23
C ALA A 192 12.70 -9.62 10.90
N PHE A 193 11.73 -8.88 10.39
CA PHE A 193 11.89 -8.06 9.18
C PHE A 193 12.52 -6.68 9.44
N ASN A 194 12.89 -6.37 10.69
CA ASN A 194 13.45 -5.07 11.10
C ASN A 194 12.63 -3.88 10.59
N ASP A 195 11.30 -3.93 10.75
CA ASP A 195 10.44 -2.80 10.40
C ASP A 195 10.70 -1.64 11.39
N GLU A 196 11.56 -0.71 11.00
CA GLU A 196 11.98 0.41 11.83
C GLU A 196 10.86 1.42 12.09
N ASP A 197 9.85 1.48 11.23
CA ASP A 197 8.75 2.43 11.35
C ASP A 197 7.78 2.03 12.46
N LEU A 198 7.51 0.72 12.59
CA LEU A 198 6.60 0.18 13.59
C LEU A 198 7.32 -0.34 14.85
N THR A 199 8.52 -0.90 14.71
CA THR A 199 9.23 -1.58 15.81
C THR A 199 10.64 -1.04 16.09
N GLY A 200 11.01 0.11 15.52
CA GLY A 200 12.34 0.69 15.70
C GLY A 200 12.67 1.05 17.16
N ASP A 201 11.70 1.58 17.90
CA ASP A 201 11.87 1.97 19.31
C ASP A 201 11.02 1.08 20.23
N LEU A 202 11.46 0.89 21.48
CA LEU A 202 10.72 0.12 22.47
C LEU A 202 9.30 0.68 22.71
N GLU A 203 9.17 2.01 22.74
CA GLU A 203 7.87 2.65 22.90
C GLU A 203 6.94 2.41 21.70
N SER A 204 7.50 2.41 20.49
CA SER A 204 6.76 2.12 19.25
C SER A 204 6.30 0.67 19.23
N PHE A 205 7.18 -0.26 19.62
CA PHE A 205 6.84 -1.67 19.74
C PHE A 205 5.68 -1.90 20.72
N GLN A 206 5.71 -1.24 21.88
CA GLN A 206 4.62 -1.33 22.87
C GLN A 206 3.33 -0.70 22.35
N ALA A 207 3.41 0.44 21.65
CA ALA A 207 2.28 1.09 21.02
C ALA A 207 1.59 0.19 19.98
N VAL A 208 2.37 -0.45 19.10
CA VAL A 208 1.85 -1.44 18.13
C VAL A 208 1.17 -2.58 18.88
N PHE A 209 1.85 -3.18 19.87
CA PHE A 209 1.29 -4.29 20.64
C PHE A 209 -0.06 -3.93 21.28
N VAL A 210 -0.16 -2.77 21.92
CA VAL A 210 -1.40 -2.30 22.56
C VAL A 210 -2.49 -2.00 21.54
N LEU A 211 -2.15 -1.41 20.40
CA LEU A 211 -3.12 -1.15 19.31
C LEU A 211 -3.73 -2.45 18.79
N PHE A 212 -2.89 -3.47 18.53
CA PHE A 212 -3.34 -4.78 18.09
C PHE A 212 -4.18 -5.49 19.16
N LEU A 213 -3.73 -5.48 20.42
CA LEU A 213 -4.45 -6.08 21.53
C LEU A 213 -5.85 -5.47 21.69
N LEU A 214 -5.95 -4.14 21.74
CA LEU A 214 -7.21 -3.44 21.91
C LEU A 214 -8.13 -3.62 20.69
N TYR A 215 -7.59 -3.70 19.48
CA TYR A 215 -8.37 -3.99 18.29
C TYR A 215 -9.08 -5.34 18.40
N GLY A 216 -8.39 -6.42 18.81
CA GLY A 216 -9.05 -7.70 19.04
C GLY A 216 -10.02 -7.67 20.21
N MET A 217 -9.65 -7.01 21.31
CA MET A 217 -10.53 -6.86 22.48
C MET A 217 -11.86 -6.18 22.14
N ALA A 218 -11.86 -5.20 21.22
CA ALA A 218 -13.07 -4.52 20.76
C ALA A 218 -13.81 -5.30 19.65
N THR A 219 -13.08 -5.93 18.73
CA THR A 219 -13.68 -6.54 17.54
C THR A 219 -14.27 -7.93 17.81
N ILE A 220 -13.71 -8.70 18.75
CA ILE A 220 -14.24 -10.03 19.11
C ILE A 220 -15.68 -9.93 19.67
N PRO A 221 -15.99 -9.04 20.65
CA PRO A 221 -17.36 -8.86 21.13
C PRO A 221 -18.32 -8.33 20.05
N LEU A 222 -17.84 -7.46 19.15
CA LEU A 222 -18.60 -7.02 17.98
C LEU A 222 -18.96 -8.22 17.08
N ALA A 223 -18.00 -9.12 16.83
CA ALA A 223 -18.22 -10.32 16.03
C ALA A 223 -19.21 -11.28 16.71
N TYR A 224 -19.18 -11.42 18.04
CA TYR A 224 -20.20 -12.18 18.78
C TYR A 224 -21.60 -11.56 18.63
N CYS A 225 -21.72 -10.23 18.69
CA CYS A 225 -23.01 -9.55 18.46
C CYS A 225 -23.56 -9.83 17.05
N LEU A 226 -22.69 -9.82 16.04
CA LEU A 226 -23.09 -10.14 14.67
C LEU A 226 -23.40 -11.64 14.50
N SER A 227 -22.81 -12.52 15.31
CA SER A 227 -23.05 -13.96 15.22
C SER A 227 -24.53 -14.34 15.38
N PHE A 228 -25.31 -13.57 16.14
CA PHE A 228 -26.73 -13.87 16.38
C PHE A 228 -27.59 -13.81 15.12
N LEU A 229 -27.14 -13.14 14.06
CA LEU A 229 -27.85 -13.06 12.78
C LEU A 229 -27.71 -14.35 11.94
N PHE A 230 -26.87 -15.29 12.36
CA PHE A 230 -26.53 -16.48 11.59
C PHE A 230 -26.80 -17.77 12.36
N GLU A 231 -27.29 -18.77 11.63
CA GLU A 231 -27.49 -20.14 12.12
C GLU A 231 -26.35 -21.08 11.71
N ASN A 232 -25.79 -20.88 10.50
CA ASN A 232 -24.71 -21.70 9.95
C ASN A 232 -23.33 -21.06 10.23
N HIS A 233 -22.38 -21.85 10.75
CA HIS A 233 -21.05 -21.39 11.18
C HIS A 233 -20.19 -20.88 10.02
N THR A 234 -20.21 -21.59 8.89
CA THR A 234 -19.40 -21.23 7.71
C THR A 234 -19.88 -19.91 7.13
N THR A 235 -21.20 -19.74 7.01
CA THR A 235 -21.80 -18.48 6.54
C THR A 235 -21.52 -17.34 7.50
N ALA A 236 -21.62 -17.57 8.82
CA ALA A 236 -21.31 -16.57 9.83
C ALA A 236 -19.86 -16.07 9.70
N GLN A 237 -18.91 -16.99 9.56
CA GLN A 237 -17.49 -16.64 9.43
C GLN A 237 -17.21 -15.76 8.20
N ILE A 238 -17.65 -16.21 7.01
CA ILE A 238 -17.35 -15.50 5.76
C ILE A 238 -18.04 -14.13 5.74
N SER A 239 -19.31 -14.07 6.14
CA SER A 239 -20.08 -12.82 6.13
C SER A 239 -19.58 -11.80 7.17
N ILE A 240 -19.25 -12.23 8.39
CA ILE A 240 -18.73 -11.33 9.43
C ILE A 240 -17.35 -10.81 9.04
N ALA A 241 -16.46 -11.67 8.55
CA ALA A 241 -15.16 -11.26 8.04
C ALA A 241 -15.32 -10.22 6.91
N ALA A 242 -16.23 -10.47 5.96
CA ALA A 242 -16.51 -9.55 4.86
C ALA A 242 -17.10 -8.20 5.35
N MET A 243 -18.04 -8.22 6.30
CA MET A 243 -18.63 -6.99 6.86
C MET A 243 -17.59 -6.14 7.60
N LEU A 244 -16.73 -6.78 8.40
CA LEU A 244 -15.64 -6.10 9.11
C LEU A 244 -14.63 -5.51 8.12
N PHE A 245 -14.25 -6.29 7.10
CA PHE A 245 -13.31 -5.84 6.07
C PHE A 245 -13.88 -4.68 5.24
N VAL A 246 -15.09 -4.81 4.69
CA VAL A 246 -15.71 -3.76 3.87
C VAL A 246 -15.87 -2.47 4.67
N LYS A 247 -16.36 -2.56 5.92
CA LYS A 247 -16.49 -1.39 6.81
C LYS A 247 -15.14 -0.76 7.10
N GLY A 248 -14.13 -1.55 7.48
CA GLY A 248 -12.80 -1.05 7.79
C GLY A 248 -12.11 -0.43 6.57
N PHE A 249 -12.10 -1.16 5.45
CA PHE A 249 -11.50 -0.72 4.19
C PHE A 249 -12.11 0.59 3.71
N LEU A 250 -13.45 0.66 3.63
CA LEU A 250 -14.14 1.84 3.13
C LEU A 250 -13.87 3.07 4.01
N LEU A 251 -13.91 2.92 5.33
CA LEU A 251 -13.66 4.03 6.25
C LEU A 251 -12.20 4.51 6.19
N VAL A 252 -11.22 3.60 6.16
CA VAL A 252 -9.79 3.94 6.11
C VAL A 252 -9.45 4.63 4.78
N VAL A 253 -9.90 4.06 3.65
CA VAL A 253 -9.68 4.65 2.32
C VAL A 253 -10.37 6.00 2.19
N THR A 254 -11.63 6.12 2.63
CA THR A 254 -12.36 7.39 2.57
C THR A 254 -11.63 8.46 3.38
N SER A 255 -11.23 8.15 4.61
CA SER A 255 -10.46 9.09 5.44
C SER A 255 -9.15 9.50 4.79
N ALA A 256 -8.38 8.56 4.22
CA ALA A 256 -7.10 8.86 3.60
C ALA A 256 -7.25 9.72 2.32
N LEU A 257 -8.29 9.46 1.51
CA LEU A 257 -8.60 10.27 0.33
C LEU A 257 -9.00 11.70 0.72
N LEU A 258 -9.81 11.85 1.76
CA LEU A 258 -10.24 13.17 2.24
C LEU A 258 -9.10 13.96 2.90
N ASP A 259 -8.13 13.30 3.53
CA ASP A 259 -6.91 13.95 4.05
C ASP A 259 -5.99 14.42 2.91
N GLY A 260 -5.99 13.75 1.76
CA GLY A 260 -5.17 14.11 0.60
C GLY A 260 -5.63 15.38 -0.12
N ILE A 261 -6.88 15.83 0.09
CA ILE A 261 -7.47 16.99 -0.57
C ILE A 261 -7.55 18.15 0.42
N SER A 262 -6.82 19.23 0.15
CA SER A 262 -6.71 20.39 1.05
C SER A 262 -8.04 21.06 1.39
N GLY A 263 -9.02 21.01 0.48
CA GLY A 263 -10.36 21.57 0.72
C GLY A 263 -11.28 20.72 1.60
N THR A 264 -10.96 19.45 1.86
CA THR A 264 -11.83 18.52 2.61
C THR A 264 -11.28 18.11 3.97
N MET A 265 -10.09 18.57 4.34
CA MET A 265 -9.40 18.16 5.57
C MET A 265 -10.18 18.53 6.85
N GLU A 266 -10.77 19.73 6.91
CA GLU A 266 -11.58 20.16 8.06
C GLU A 266 -12.85 19.31 8.21
N LEU A 267 -13.53 19.02 7.11
CA LEU A 267 -14.68 18.11 7.10
C LEU A 267 -14.26 16.71 7.54
N ASN A 268 -13.13 16.20 7.06
CA ASN A 268 -12.62 14.90 7.45
C ASN A 268 -12.34 14.80 8.95
N SER A 269 -11.79 15.86 9.55
CA SER A 269 -11.56 15.89 11.00
C SER A 269 -12.86 15.69 11.80
N GLN A 270 -13.97 16.24 11.31
CA GLN A 270 -15.29 16.03 11.92
C GLN A 270 -15.82 14.62 11.61
N LEU A 271 -15.64 14.11 10.39
CA LEU A 271 -16.09 12.78 9.99
C LEU A 271 -15.32 11.65 10.70
N LYS A 272 -14.03 11.87 11.00
CA LYS A 272 -13.19 10.95 11.79
C LYS A 272 -13.80 10.65 13.15
N PHE A 273 -14.52 11.59 13.78
CA PHE A 273 -15.25 11.31 15.02
C PHE A 273 -16.27 10.17 14.83
N PHE A 274 -16.99 10.15 13.71
CA PHE A 274 -17.95 9.09 13.40
C PHE A 274 -17.26 7.81 12.92
N TYR A 275 -16.18 7.92 12.14
CA TYR A 275 -15.43 6.76 11.66
C TYR A 275 -14.79 5.96 12.79
N ARG A 276 -14.42 6.63 13.89
CA ARG A 276 -13.86 6.04 15.10
C ARG A 276 -14.82 5.14 15.90
N PHE A 277 -16.12 5.08 15.54
CA PHE A 277 -17.04 4.04 16.04
C PHE A 277 -16.88 2.68 15.33
N SER A 278 -15.85 2.54 14.49
CA SER A 278 -15.44 1.28 13.90
C SER A 278 -14.06 0.89 14.43
N PRO A 279 -13.93 -0.28 15.12
CA PRO A 279 -12.63 -0.75 15.59
C PRO A 279 -11.61 -0.90 14.46
N ALA A 280 -12.08 -1.35 13.28
CA ALA A 280 -11.27 -1.54 12.09
C ALA A 280 -10.72 -0.22 11.52
N PHE A 281 -11.45 0.89 11.68
CA PHE A 281 -10.97 2.21 11.31
C PHE A 281 -9.88 2.68 12.27
N CYS A 282 -10.12 2.60 13.59
CA CYS A 282 -9.16 2.96 14.63
C CYS A 282 -7.83 2.20 14.48
N PHE A 283 -7.90 0.91 14.11
CA PHE A 283 -6.73 0.08 13.82
C PHE A 283 -5.96 0.56 12.58
N GLY A 284 -6.64 0.76 11.46
CA GLY A 284 -6.01 1.24 10.22
C GLY A 284 -5.41 2.64 10.34
N GLU A 285 -6.15 3.59 10.92
CA GLU A 285 -5.66 4.95 11.18
C GLU A 285 -4.44 4.94 12.11
N GLY A 286 -4.48 4.14 13.19
CA GLY A 286 -3.37 4.02 14.13
C GLY A 286 -2.09 3.48 13.48
N LEU A 287 -2.20 2.49 12.60
CA LEU A 287 -1.07 1.95 11.83
C LEU A 287 -0.46 2.98 10.87
N ILE A 288 -1.31 3.70 10.14
CA ILE A 288 -0.86 4.75 9.20
C ILE A 288 -0.13 5.86 9.95
N ASN A 289 -0.73 6.36 11.03
CA ASN A 289 -0.15 7.45 11.83
C ASN A 289 1.19 7.04 12.44
N LEU A 290 1.28 5.81 12.97
CA LEU A 290 2.53 5.31 13.55
C LEU A 290 3.63 5.16 12.50
N SER A 291 3.29 4.66 11.32
CA SER A 291 4.24 4.48 10.21
C SER A 291 4.76 5.80 9.64
N VAL A 292 3.93 6.84 9.61
CA VAL A 292 4.32 8.18 9.14
C VAL A 292 5.11 8.96 10.20
N ARG A 293 4.87 8.69 11.49
CA ARG A 293 5.49 9.41 12.62
C ARG A 293 7.03 9.44 12.55
N ARG A 294 7.69 8.31 12.29
CA ARG A 294 9.17 8.24 12.25
C ARG A 294 9.72 9.22 11.21
N LEU A 295 9.14 9.22 10.01
CA LEU A 295 9.56 10.11 8.94
C LEU A 295 9.29 11.58 9.28
N ARG A 296 8.16 11.86 9.94
CA ARG A 296 7.83 13.20 10.45
C ARG A 296 8.88 13.71 11.43
N ASN A 297 9.29 12.86 12.38
CA ASN A 297 10.31 13.23 13.37
C ASN A 297 11.69 13.48 12.73
N VAL A 298 12.09 12.67 11.76
CA VAL A 298 13.40 12.81 11.08
C VAL A 298 13.44 14.03 10.16
N ILE A 299 12.37 14.29 9.39
CA ILE A 299 12.36 15.31 8.35
C ILE A 299 11.95 16.69 8.88
N LEU A 300 10.92 16.74 9.73
CA LEU A 300 10.40 17.99 10.29
C LEU A 300 11.04 18.35 11.63
N GLY A 301 11.82 17.44 12.22
CA GLY A 301 12.43 17.66 13.54
C GLY A 301 11.39 17.67 14.68
N GLU A 302 10.21 17.13 14.44
CA GLU A 302 9.17 17.00 15.45
C GLU A 302 9.53 15.87 16.44
N ASN A 303 9.29 16.08 17.75
CA ASN A 303 9.54 15.06 18.77
C ASN A 303 8.22 14.43 19.22
N ILE A 304 7.50 13.81 18.28
CA ILE A 304 6.19 13.20 18.55
C ILE A 304 6.39 11.80 19.13
N SER A 305 5.76 11.55 20.27
CA SER A 305 5.76 10.24 20.93
C SER A 305 4.74 9.31 20.25
N PRO A 306 5.00 7.99 20.18
CA PRO A 306 3.98 7.01 19.76
C PRO A 306 2.63 7.18 20.47
N TRP A 307 2.65 7.53 21.75
CA TRP A 307 1.46 7.59 22.62
C TRP A 307 0.67 8.88 22.49
N ASP A 308 1.14 9.83 21.67
CA ASP A 308 0.48 11.10 21.51
C ASP A 308 -0.95 10.93 21.00
N GLU A 309 -1.81 11.84 21.45
CA GLU A 309 -3.24 11.79 21.18
C GLU A 309 -3.54 11.80 19.67
N GLU A 310 -2.73 12.50 18.90
CA GLU A 310 -2.82 12.57 17.44
C GLU A 310 -2.45 11.25 16.74
N ILE A 311 -1.51 10.47 17.31
CA ILE A 311 -0.99 9.25 16.68
C ILE A 311 -1.89 8.05 17.00
N ILE A 312 -1.78 7.50 18.21
CA ILE A 312 -2.58 6.34 18.64
C ILE A 312 -3.55 6.67 19.78
N GLY A 313 -3.33 7.74 20.54
CA GLY A 313 -4.02 7.98 21.81
C GLY A 313 -5.54 8.09 21.62
N ARG A 314 -6.02 8.78 20.58
CA ARG A 314 -7.45 8.79 20.24
C ARG A 314 -7.94 7.38 19.92
N SER A 315 -7.27 6.66 19.03
CA SER A 315 -7.68 5.31 18.61
C SER A 315 -7.79 4.33 19.78
N ILE A 316 -6.83 4.39 20.73
CA ILE A 316 -6.85 3.59 21.96
C ILE A 316 -8.09 3.91 22.83
N ARG A 317 -8.39 5.19 23.05
CA ARG A 317 -9.56 5.59 23.88
C ARG A 317 -10.86 5.07 23.27
N TYR A 318 -11.04 5.19 21.95
CA TYR A 318 -12.22 4.67 21.27
C TYR A 318 -12.29 3.15 21.34
N LEU A 319 -11.19 2.43 21.11
CA LEU A 319 -11.18 0.96 21.19
C LEU A 319 -11.55 0.44 22.59
N ILE A 320 -11.10 1.11 23.66
CA ILE A 320 -11.48 0.74 25.03
C ILE A 320 -12.99 0.96 25.25
N LEU A 321 -13.51 2.11 24.83
CA LEU A 321 -14.95 2.42 24.94
C LEU A 321 -15.80 1.44 24.11
N GLU A 322 -15.37 1.12 22.89
CA GLU A 322 -16.02 0.16 22.02
C GLU A 322 -16.01 -1.26 22.61
N CYS A 323 -14.89 -1.68 23.20
CA CYS A 323 -14.80 -2.97 23.89
C CYS A 323 -15.86 -3.11 24.98
N LEU A 324 -15.94 -2.12 25.88
CA LEU A 324 -16.94 -2.11 26.95
C LEU A 324 -18.36 -2.04 26.40
N PHE A 325 -18.58 -1.22 25.37
CA PHE A 325 -19.87 -1.07 24.72
C PHE A 325 -20.36 -2.37 24.08
N PHE A 326 -19.51 -3.05 23.28
CA PHE A 326 -19.88 -4.29 22.61
C PHE A 326 -20.03 -5.47 23.57
N LEU A 327 -19.23 -5.55 24.64
CA LEU A 327 -19.45 -6.54 25.70
C LEU A 327 -20.78 -6.30 26.44
N GLY A 328 -21.10 -5.04 26.74
CA GLY A 328 -22.39 -4.68 27.34
C GLY A 328 -23.57 -4.99 26.40
N LEU A 329 -23.43 -4.67 25.11
CA LEU A 329 -24.41 -4.96 24.07
C LEU A 329 -24.65 -6.48 23.93
N LEU A 330 -23.57 -7.27 23.93
CA LEU A 330 -23.61 -8.73 23.85
C LEU A 330 -24.44 -9.32 25.00
N LEU A 331 -24.15 -8.92 26.24
CA LEU A 331 -24.91 -9.36 27.41
C LEU A 331 -26.37 -8.90 27.34
N PHE A 332 -26.62 -7.66 26.90
CA PHE A 332 -27.97 -7.13 26.75
C PHE A 332 -28.82 -7.92 25.73
N ILE A 333 -28.24 -8.23 24.56
CA ILE A 333 -28.89 -9.04 23.52
C ILE A 333 -29.24 -10.42 24.09
N GLU A 334 -28.28 -11.06 24.75
CA GLU A 334 -28.47 -12.39 25.32
C GLU A 334 -29.59 -12.42 26.38
N TYR A 335 -29.60 -11.47 27.33
CA TYR A 335 -30.64 -11.38 28.35
C TYR A 335 -32.04 -11.14 27.75
N ARG A 336 -32.14 -10.34 26.69
CA ARG A 336 -33.41 -10.10 25.97
C ARG A 336 -33.91 -11.36 25.28
N ILE A 337 -33.03 -12.09 24.60
CA ILE A 337 -33.37 -13.36 23.94
C ILE A 337 -33.80 -14.39 24.99
N HIS A 338 -33.05 -14.53 26.08
CA HIS A 338 -33.38 -15.48 27.15
C HIS A 338 -34.73 -15.18 27.81
N LYS A 339 -35.03 -13.90 28.10
CA LYS A 339 -36.35 -13.50 28.62
C LYS A 339 -37.48 -13.83 27.64
N LYS A 340 -37.29 -13.61 26.33
CA LYS A 340 -38.29 -13.99 25.31
C LYS A 340 -38.55 -15.49 25.33
N ILE A 341 -37.50 -16.31 25.36
CA ILE A 341 -37.61 -17.78 25.40
C ILE A 341 -38.35 -18.25 26.67
N ILE A 342 -37.99 -17.72 27.84
CA ILE A 342 -38.69 -18.06 29.10
C ILE A 342 -40.17 -17.65 29.05
N SER A 343 -40.48 -16.46 28.53
CA SER A 343 -41.87 -16.02 28.40
C SER A 343 -42.68 -16.89 27.44
N PHE A 344 -42.06 -17.37 26.36
CA PHE A 344 -42.66 -18.30 25.41
C PHE A 344 -42.91 -19.67 26.04
N CYS A 345 -41.89 -20.26 26.67
CA CYS A 345 -42.05 -21.54 27.38
C CYS A 345 -43.11 -21.46 28.48
N LYS A 346 -43.16 -20.36 29.25
CA LYS A 346 -44.20 -20.16 30.27
C LYS A 346 -45.59 -20.02 29.64
N SER A 347 -45.72 -19.33 28.50
CA SER A 347 -46.98 -19.22 27.76
C SER A 347 -47.44 -20.56 27.17
N THR A 348 -46.54 -21.41 26.70
CA THR A 348 -46.87 -22.71 26.08
C THR A 348 -47.10 -23.81 27.13
N LEU A 349 -46.39 -23.77 28.26
CA LEU A 349 -46.59 -24.72 29.38
C LEU A 349 -47.75 -24.32 30.30
N PHE A 350 -48.12 -23.04 30.38
CA PHE A 350 -49.13 -22.53 31.32
C PHE A 350 -50.28 -21.71 30.68
N GLY A 351 -50.55 -21.83 29.37
CA GLY A 351 -51.76 -21.28 28.75
C GLY A 351 -52.38 -22.26 27.76
N LYS A 352 -53.69 -22.58 27.77
CA LYS A 352 -54.87 -22.06 28.46
C LYS A 352 -55.74 -23.23 28.96
N HIS A 353 -56.22 -23.18 30.19
CA HIS A 353 -57.51 -23.75 30.59
C HIS A 353 -58.52 -22.61 30.71
#